data_AF-A0A6G8FLD8-F1
#
_entry.id   AF-A0A6G8FLD8-F1
#
_cell.length_a   1.000
_cell.length_b   1.000
_cell.length_c   1.000
_cell.angle_alpha   90.00
_cell.angle_beta   90.00
_cell.angle_gamma   90.00
#
_symmetry.space_group_name_H-M   'P 1'
#
loop_
_entity.id
_entity.type
_entity.pdbx_description
1 polymer ?
#
loop_
_entity_poly.entity_id
_entity_poly.type
_entity_poly.pdbx_seq_one_letter_code
_entity_poly.pdbx_strand_id
1 'polypeptide(L)'
;MIGENLDPGGPAVVHRALSAWADVILVFPATSSFLSKLALSITDSMALMTCAISESPVILVPSVPARIWRSPSMINNIRLLDESGYWVHQPDEAVIAATRGSETGGPPDISSVFRFVETALKATAEKEEG
;
A
#
# COMPACT_ATOMS: atom_id res chain seq x y z
N MET A 1 -6.85 -16.20 17.97
CA MET A 1 -7.25 -17.53 17.49
C MET A 1 -7.09 -17.51 15.98
N ILE A 2 -5.92 -17.88 15.48
CA ILE A 2 -5.60 -17.98 14.05
C ILE A 2 -5.71 -19.46 13.73
N GLY A 3 -6.83 -19.87 13.15
CA GLY A 3 -7.10 -21.28 12.87
C GLY A 3 -8.57 -21.47 12.57
N GLU A 4 -8.84 -22.34 11.58
CA GLU A 4 -10.16 -22.85 11.20
C GLU A 4 -11.02 -21.96 10.28
N ASN A 5 -10.50 -21.65 9.09
CA ASN A 5 -11.15 -22.01 7.81
C ASN A 5 -10.44 -21.30 6.66
N LEU A 6 -9.38 -21.92 6.14
CA LEU A 6 -8.75 -21.48 4.90
C LEU A 6 -9.14 -22.34 3.67
N ASP A 7 -9.98 -23.38 3.83
CA ASP A 7 -10.84 -24.09 2.82
C ASP A 7 -11.04 -25.58 3.26
N PRO A 8 -12.28 -26.14 3.31
CA PRO A 8 -12.51 -27.56 3.60
C PRO A 8 -12.17 -28.54 2.44
N GLY A 9 -11.72 -28.06 1.28
CA GLY A 9 -11.61 -28.88 0.05
C GLY A 9 -10.31 -28.85 -0.77
N GLY A 10 -9.31 -28.02 -0.45
CA GLY A 10 -8.07 -27.93 -1.22
C GLY A 10 -6.98 -27.10 -0.54
N PRO A 11 -5.73 -27.07 -1.05
CA PRO A 11 -4.68 -26.23 -0.46
C PRO A 11 -5.08 -24.76 -0.62
N ALA A 12 -5.38 -24.13 0.51
CA ALA A 12 -5.75 -22.74 0.59
C ALA A 12 -4.78 -21.85 -0.21
N VAL A 13 -5.29 -21.16 -1.23
CA VAL A 13 -4.51 -20.18 -1.97
C VAL A 13 -4.37 -18.93 -1.09
N VAL A 14 -3.31 -18.89 -0.29
CA VAL A 14 -3.14 -17.95 0.84
C VAL A 14 -3.36 -16.48 0.44
N HIS A 15 -2.81 -16.04 -0.70
CA HIS A 15 -2.96 -14.65 -1.15
C HIS A 15 -4.42 -14.28 -1.47
N ARG A 16 -5.22 -15.23 -1.98
CA ARG A 16 -6.65 -15.03 -2.22
C ARG A 16 -7.42 -14.96 -0.91
N ALA A 17 -7.10 -15.84 0.03
CA ALA A 17 -7.74 -15.84 1.34
C ALA A 17 -7.44 -14.56 2.14
N LEU A 18 -6.19 -14.09 2.13
CA LEU A 18 -5.81 -12.84 2.79
C LEU A 18 -6.50 -11.63 2.16
N SER A 19 -6.57 -11.60 0.82
CA SER A 19 -7.26 -10.54 0.09
C SER A 19 -8.76 -10.49 0.41
N ALA A 20 -9.44 -11.64 0.45
CA ALA A 20 -10.87 -11.71 0.76
C ALA A 20 -11.18 -11.47 2.24
N TRP A 21 -10.22 -11.71 3.14
CA TRP A 21 -10.38 -11.49 4.57
C TRP A 21 -10.25 -10.02 4.99
N ALA A 22 -9.40 -9.26 4.30
CA ALA A 22 -9.06 -7.91 4.71
C ALA A 22 -10.15 -6.91 4.33
N ASP A 23 -10.65 -6.12 5.28
CA ASP A 23 -11.48 -4.94 4.99
C ASP A 23 -10.64 -3.80 4.40
N VAL A 24 -9.34 -3.78 4.70
CA VAL A 24 -8.35 -2.82 4.19
C VAL A 24 -6.95 -3.43 4.24
N ILE A 25 -6.11 -3.11 3.27
CA ILE A 25 -4.70 -3.53 3.24
C ILE A 25 -3.82 -2.30 3.39
N LEU A 26 -2.98 -2.28 4.43
CA LEU A 26 -2.00 -1.21 4.65
C LEU A 26 -0.57 -1.73 4.43
N VAL A 27 0.15 -1.13 3.48
CA VAL A 27 1.57 -1.39 3.25
C VAL A 27 2.39 -0.26 3.86
N PHE A 28 2.95 -0.52 5.05
CA PHE A 28 3.76 0.45 5.80
C PHE A 28 5.03 -0.20 6.37
N PRO A 29 6.23 0.20 5.94
CA PRO A 29 6.49 1.09 4.81
C PRO A 29 6.33 0.40 3.43
N ALA A 30 5.81 1.14 2.45
CA ALA A 30 5.89 0.79 1.04
C ALA A 30 7.25 1.27 0.48
N THR A 31 8.14 0.32 0.17
CA THR A 31 9.46 0.63 -0.39
C THR A 31 9.36 1.02 -1.86
N SER A 32 10.41 1.65 -2.40
CA SER A 32 10.48 1.98 -3.83
C SER A 32 10.31 0.76 -4.74
N SER A 33 10.85 -0.39 -4.34
CA SER A 33 10.70 -1.65 -5.09
C SER A 33 9.26 -2.14 -5.07
N PHE A 34 8.60 -2.09 -3.90
CA PHE A 34 7.20 -2.51 -3.78
C PHE A 34 6.29 -1.64 -4.66
N LEU A 35 6.42 -0.31 -4.55
CA LEU A 35 5.65 0.65 -5.36
C LEU A 35 5.87 0.43 -6.86
N SER A 36 7.13 0.28 -7.28
CA SER A 36 7.45 0.12 -8.70
C SER A 36 6.96 -1.21 -9.28
N LYS A 37 7.05 -2.29 -8.50
CA LYS A 37 6.54 -3.59 -8.92
C LYS A 37 5.02 -3.59 -9.03
N LEU A 38 4.34 -3.05 -8.02
CA LEU A 38 2.88 -2.99 -8.01
C LEU A 38 2.33 -2.10 -9.14
N ALA A 39 2.96 -0.94 -9.38
CA ALA A 39 2.59 -0.03 -10.47
C ALA A 39 2.70 -0.67 -11.87
N LEU A 40 3.57 -1.68 -12.01
CA LEU A 40 3.82 -2.40 -13.26
C LEU A 40 3.21 -3.81 -13.26
N SER A 41 2.32 -4.11 -12.30
CA SER A 41 1.67 -5.41 -12.14
C SER A 41 2.62 -6.61 -12.02
N ILE A 42 3.82 -6.38 -11.46
CA ILE A 42 4.76 -7.45 -11.10
C ILE A 42 4.36 -8.01 -9.75
N THR A 43 3.77 -9.21 -9.73
CA THR A 43 3.20 -9.86 -8.54
C THR A 43 4.04 -11.04 -8.04
N ASP A 44 5.37 -10.87 -8.00
CA ASP A 44 6.36 -11.92 -7.69
C ASP A 44 6.50 -12.25 -6.19
N SER A 45 5.61 -11.73 -5.35
CA SER A 45 5.55 -12.06 -3.93
C SER A 45 4.10 -12.19 -3.47
N MET A 46 3.88 -12.93 -2.38
CA MET A 46 2.55 -13.09 -1.79
C MET A 46 1.92 -11.74 -1.44
N ALA A 47 2.69 -10.80 -0.90
CA ALA A 47 2.19 -9.46 -0.54
C ALA A 47 1.76 -8.66 -1.79
N LEU A 48 2.58 -8.66 -2.84
CA LEU A 48 2.26 -7.97 -4.11
C LEU A 48 1.03 -8.60 -4.77
N MET A 49 0.97 -9.94 -4.82
CA MET A 49 -0.18 -10.64 -5.38
C MET A 49 -1.45 -10.36 -4.59
N THR A 50 -1.39 -10.40 -3.25
CA THR A 50 -2.54 -10.10 -2.37
C THR A 50 -3.06 -8.69 -2.61
N CYS A 51 -2.17 -7.68 -2.71
CA CYS A 51 -2.55 -6.31 -3.02
C CYS A 51 -3.17 -6.19 -4.42
N ALA A 52 -2.58 -6.85 -5.42
CA ALA A 52 -3.00 -6.74 -6.81
C ALA A 52 -4.37 -7.34 -7.11
N ILE A 53 -4.80 -8.34 -6.33
CA ILE A 53 -6.13 -8.97 -6.49
C ILE A 53 -7.17 -8.46 -5.49
N SER A 54 -6.79 -7.52 -4.63
CA SER A 54 -7.67 -7.03 -3.57
C SER A 54 -8.79 -6.17 -4.15
N GLU A 55 -10.02 -6.53 -3.81
CA GLU A 55 -11.19 -5.67 -3.99
C GLU A 55 -11.29 -4.62 -2.88
N SER A 56 -10.74 -4.94 -1.70
CA SER A 56 -10.66 -4.01 -0.56
C SER A 56 -9.64 -2.90 -0.81
N PRO A 57 -9.80 -1.72 -0.18
CA PRO A 57 -8.88 -0.59 -0.35
C PRO A 57 -7.46 -0.96 0.03
N VAL A 58 -6.53 -0.70 -0.89
CA VAL A 58 -5.10 -0.91 -0.67
C VAL A 58 -4.41 0.43 -0.50
N ILE A 59 -3.83 0.63 0.69
CA ILE A 59 -3.17 1.85 1.12
C ILE A 59 -1.68 1.62 1.14
N LEU A 60 -0.95 2.47 0.42
CA LEU A 60 0.49 2.42 0.27
C LEU A 60 1.08 3.61 1.01
N VAL A 61 2.00 3.36 1.95
CA VAL A 61 2.65 4.41 2.73
C VAL A 61 4.14 4.45 2.38
N PRO A 62 4.55 5.29 1.41
CA PRO A 62 5.91 5.32 0.92
C PRO A 62 6.92 5.67 2.01
N SER A 63 8.01 4.90 2.06
CA SER A 63 9.24 5.29 2.76
C SER A 63 10.38 5.13 1.78
N VAL A 64 10.69 6.22 1.08
CA VAL A 64 11.55 6.22 -0.09
C VAL A 64 12.51 7.40 0.00
N PRO A 65 13.83 7.22 -0.22
CA PRO A 65 14.78 8.33 -0.22
C PRO A 65 14.34 9.47 -1.16
N ALA A 66 14.51 10.71 -0.72
CA ALA A 66 14.02 11.91 -1.41
C ALA A 66 14.43 12.00 -2.89
N ARG A 67 15.65 11.55 -3.22
CA ARG A 67 16.15 11.49 -4.61
C ARG A 67 15.32 10.55 -5.48
N ILE A 68 14.92 9.39 -4.96
CA ILE A 68 14.07 8.44 -5.70
C ILE A 68 12.65 8.97 -5.76
N TRP A 69 12.13 9.53 -4.65
CA TRP A 69 10.79 10.12 -4.60
C TRP A 69 10.56 11.17 -5.70
N ARG A 70 11.55 12.05 -5.93
CA ARG A 70 11.52 13.09 -6.97
C ARG A 70 11.87 12.59 -8.38
N SER A 71 12.15 11.30 -8.57
CA SER A 71 12.53 10.80 -9.89
C SER A 71 11.31 10.70 -10.82
N PRO A 72 11.46 10.96 -12.14
CA PRO A 72 10.34 10.84 -13.09
C PRO A 72 9.69 9.45 -13.07
N SER A 73 10.49 8.39 -12.90
CA SER A 73 9.98 7.02 -12.81
C SER A 73 9.10 6.80 -11.59
N MET A 74 9.49 7.32 -10.42
CA MET A 74 8.67 7.19 -9.21
C MET A 74 7.38 8.01 -9.31
N ILE A 75 7.47 9.22 -9.85
CA ILE A 75 6.30 10.08 -10.09
C ILE A 75 5.30 9.35 -11.02
N ASN A 76 5.78 8.75 -12.12
CA ASN A 76 4.94 7.96 -13.01
C ASN A 76 4.34 6.73 -12.32
N ASN A 77 5.11 6.02 -11.51
CA ASN A 77 4.61 4.86 -10.77
C ASN A 77 3.50 5.25 -9.78
N ILE A 78 3.68 6.34 -9.04
CA ILE A 78 2.65 6.86 -8.12
C ILE A 78 1.39 7.22 -8.89
N ARG A 79 1.52 7.88 -10.04
CA ARG A 79 0.39 8.20 -10.90
C ARG A 79 -0.34 6.95 -11.39
N LEU A 80 0.38 5.93 -11.86
CA LEU A 80 -0.22 4.67 -12.29
C LEU A 80 -0.95 3.96 -11.14
N LEU A 81 -0.38 3.99 -9.94
CA LEU A 81 -1.01 3.43 -8.74
C LEU A 81 -2.32 4.16 -8.40
N ASP A 82 -2.30 5.49 -8.41
CA ASP A 82 -3.49 6.33 -8.15
C ASP A 82 -4.58 6.08 -9.21
N GLU A 83 -4.21 6.07 -10.50
CA GLU A 83 -5.11 5.73 -11.62
C GLU A 83 -5.67 4.29 -11.52
N SER A 84 -4.93 3.38 -10.89
CA SER A 84 -5.35 1.98 -10.65
C SER A 84 -6.16 1.80 -9.36
N GLY A 85 -6.47 2.89 -8.63
CA GLY A 85 -7.31 2.86 -7.43
C GLY A 85 -6.56 2.58 -6.12
N TYR A 86 -5.23 2.54 -6.13
CA TYR A 86 -4.44 2.44 -4.90
C TYR A 86 -4.39 3.79 -4.19
N TRP A 87 -4.52 3.77 -2.87
CA TRP A 87 -4.43 4.97 -2.03
C TRP A 87 -2.98 5.20 -1.63
N VAL A 88 -2.31 6.16 -2.26
CA VAL A 88 -0.90 6.46 -1.96
C VAL A 88 -0.78 7.64 -0.99
N HIS A 89 -0.31 7.37 0.23
CA HIS A 89 -0.04 8.42 1.22
C HIS A 89 1.16 9.27 0.78
N GLN A 90 1.10 10.58 0.99
CA GLN A 90 2.20 11.49 0.66
C GLN A 90 3.20 11.51 1.81
N PRO A 91 4.49 11.18 1.57
CA PRO A 91 5.47 11.09 2.64
C PRO A 91 5.69 12.44 3.31
N ASP A 92 5.84 12.40 4.64
CA ASP A 92 6.17 13.58 5.43
C ASP A 92 7.64 13.99 5.22
N GLU A 93 7.95 15.25 5.54
CA GLU A 93 9.35 15.64 5.78
C GLU A 93 9.85 14.95 7.04
N ALA A 94 10.98 14.24 6.91
CA ALA A 94 11.54 13.49 8.01
C ALA A 94 13.08 13.54 8.01
N VAL A 95 13.68 13.41 9.18
CA VAL A 95 15.13 13.37 9.29
C VAL A 95 15.62 11.98 8.86
N ILE A 96 16.40 11.93 7.79
CA ILE A 96 16.91 10.65 7.27
C ILE A 96 18.18 10.28 8.04
N ALA A 97 18.19 9.10 8.67
CA ALA A 97 19.31 8.63 9.50
C ALA A 97 20.66 8.59 8.75
N ALA A 98 20.64 8.29 7.44
CA ALA A 98 21.83 8.18 6.61
C ALA A 98 22.46 9.55 6.28
N THR A 99 21.67 10.63 6.17
CA THR A 99 22.15 11.97 5.81
C THR A 99 22.20 12.93 7.01
N ARG A 100 21.52 12.60 8.11
CA ARG A 100 21.25 13.47 9.27
C ARG A 100 20.61 14.82 8.90
N GLY A 101 20.12 14.95 7.67
CA GLY A 101 19.39 16.11 7.18
C GLY A 101 17.88 15.87 7.20
N SER A 102 17.10 16.95 7.22
CA SER A 102 15.65 16.88 6.97
C SER A 102 15.42 16.73 5.47
N GLU A 103 14.81 15.63 5.04
CA GLU A 103 14.48 15.39 3.64
C GLU A 103 13.08 14.76 3.53
N THR A 104 12.31 15.16 2.53
CA THR A 104 11.01 14.52 2.21
C THR A 104 11.23 13.04 1.87
N GLY A 105 10.51 12.12 2.54
CA GLY A 105 10.59 10.68 2.21
C GLY A 105 10.85 9.70 3.36
N GLY A 106 10.91 10.17 4.61
CA GLY A 106 10.89 9.25 5.75
C GLY A 106 9.48 8.72 6.04
N PRO A 107 9.37 7.73 6.95
CA PRO A 107 8.07 7.15 7.28
C PRO A 107 7.16 8.23 7.90
N PRO A 108 5.91 8.36 7.44
CA PRO A 108 4.96 9.33 7.98
C PRO A 108 4.68 9.13 9.46
N ASP A 109 4.20 10.18 10.12
CA ASP A 109 3.62 10.05 11.46
C ASP A 109 2.47 9.05 11.44
N ILE A 110 2.45 8.12 12.39
CA ILE A 110 1.44 7.05 12.42
C ILE A 110 0.01 7.62 12.52
N SER A 111 -0.18 8.76 13.18
CA SER A 111 -1.49 9.40 13.27
C SER A 111 -1.93 9.97 11.91
N SER A 112 -0.99 10.44 11.10
CA SER A 112 -1.24 10.85 9.70
C SER A 112 -1.70 9.67 8.85
N VAL A 113 -1.03 8.52 9.02
CA VAL A 113 -1.42 7.27 8.35
C VAL A 113 -2.82 6.83 8.75
N PHE A 114 -3.15 6.80 10.05
CA PHE A 114 -4.49 6.41 10.50
C PHE A 114 -5.59 7.31 9.94
N ARG A 115 -5.41 8.63 9.94
CA ARG A 115 -6.38 9.55 9.32
C ARG A 115 -6.58 9.28 7.83
N PHE A 116 -5.52 8.91 7.13
CA PHE A 116 -5.59 8.57 5.71
C PHE A 116 -6.35 7.25 5.50
N VAL A 117 -6.12 6.25 6.36
CA VAL A 117 -6.88 4.99 6.36
C VAL A 117 -8.36 5.22 6.61
N GLU A 118 -8.72 6.02 7.61
CA GLU A 118 -10.11 6.38 7.88
C GLU A 118 -10.78 7.08 6.70
N THR A 119 -10.03 7.93 5.98
CA THR A 119 -10.53 8.63 4.79
C THR A 119 -10.80 7.65 3.65
N ALA A 120 -9.88 6.72 3.40
CA ALA A 120 -10.03 5.70 2.37
C ALA A 120 -11.26 4.82 2.65
N LEU A 121 -11.43 4.36 3.89
CA LEU A 121 -12.56 3.52 4.31
C LEU A 121 -13.91 4.23 4.16
N LYS A 122 -13.99 5.53 4.50
CA LYS A 122 -15.23 6.32 4.32
C LYS A 122 -15.57 6.49 2.84
N ALA A 123 -14.58 6.84 2.02
CA ALA A 123 -14.78 7.05 0.58
C ALA A 123 -15.19 5.76 -0.15
N THR A 124 -14.81 4.58 0.35
CA THR A 124 -15.25 3.30 -0.21
C THR A 124 -16.64 2.91 0.25
N ALA A 125 -17.01 3.18 1.50
CA ALA A 125 -18.37 2.98 1.98
C ALA A 125 -19.40 3.83 1.20
N GLU A 126 -19.07 5.10 0.93
CA GLU A 126 -19.95 6.01 0.15
C GLU A 126 -20.16 5.55 -1.30
N LYS A 127 -19.22 4.79 -1.89
CA LYS A 127 -19.34 4.23 -3.24
C LYS A 127 -20.23 2.99 -3.32
N GLU A 128 -20.43 2.29 -2.20
CA GLU A 128 -21.28 1.09 -2.15
C GLU A 128 -22.77 1.44 -1.92
N GLU A 129 -23.07 2.65 -1.45
CA GLU A 129 -24.43 3.12 -1.14
C GLU A 129 -25.13 3.86 -2.31
N GLY A 130 -24.41 4.18 -3.40
CA GLY A 130 -24.91 4.96 -4.55
C GLY A 130 -25.06 4.17 -5.84
#